data_AF-A0A817T1A6-F1
#
_entry.id   AF-A0A817T1A6-F1
#
_cell.length_a   1.000
_cell.length_b   1.000
_cell.length_c   1.000
_cell.angle_alpha   90.00
_cell.angle_beta   90.00
_cell.angle_gamma   90.00
#
_symmetry.space_group_name_H-M   'P 1'
#
loop_
_entity.id
_entity.type
_entity.pdbx_description
1 polymer ?
#
loop_
_entity_poly.entity_id
_entity_poly.type
_entity_poly.pdbx_seq_one_letter_code
_entity_poly.pdbx_strand_id
1 'polypeptide(L)'
;MSTTATEISHSNWFTRSIFHHNDTLIVLRLLRDLQYKQTPLSCLNIWCLILIVHKCQNQPVNSILTLFPAVFTYMNPANGANYLTNNQRSAVTPYAQNTVRLIACE
;
A
#
# COMPACT_ATOMS: atom_id res chain seq x y z
N MET A 1 20.91 -4.36 -9.21
CA MET A 1 21.00 -3.25 -8.24
C MET A 1 21.20 -3.84 -6.86
N SER A 2 22.07 -3.23 -6.04
CA SER A 2 22.32 -3.67 -4.66
C SER A 2 21.06 -3.51 -3.79
N THR A 3 20.77 -4.48 -2.92
CA THR A 3 19.66 -4.46 -1.96
C THR A 3 19.77 -3.29 -0.98
N THR A 4 20.99 -2.94 -0.57
CA THR A 4 21.28 -1.84 0.35
C THR A 4 20.96 -0.46 -0.25
N ALA A 5 21.26 -0.25 -1.53
CA ALA A 5 20.94 1.01 -2.22
C ALA A 5 19.42 1.22 -2.34
N THR A 6 18.68 0.13 -2.48
CA THR A 6 17.20 0.15 -2.53
C THR A 6 16.61 0.48 -1.17
N GLU A 7 17.12 -0.13 -0.09
CA GLU A 7 16.68 0.11 1.29
C GLU A 7 16.97 1.54 1.78
N ILE A 8 18.10 2.12 1.39
CA ILE A 8 18.45 3.51 1.71
C ILE A 8 17.50 4.49 1.00
N SER A 9 17.23 4.28 -0.30
CA SER A 9 16.29 5.15 -1.03
C SER A 9 14.88 5.10 -0.43
N HIS A 10 14.45 3.89 -0.10
CA HIS A 10 13.22 3.58 0.63
C HIS A 10 13.12 4.32 1.97
N SER A 11 14.11 4.19 2.85
CA SER A 11 14.10 4.86 4.15
C SER A 11 14.07 6.39 4.03
N ASN A 12 14.88 6.94 3.12
CA ASN A 12 14.93 8.38 2.85
C ASN A 12 13.58 8.91 2.34
N TRP A 13 12.96 8.21 1.40
CA TRP A 13 11.66 8.59 0.86
C TRP A 13 10.56 8.51 1.92
N PHE A 14 10.49 7.39 2.68
CA PHE A 14 9.49 7.21 3.74
C PHE A 14 9.52 8.34 4.76
N THR A 15 10.72 8.69 5.23
CA THR A 15 10.92 9.75 6.23
C THR A 15 10.43 11.09 5.70
N ARG A 16 10.80 11.45 4.47
CA ARG A 16 10.47 12.75 3.87
C ARG A 16 9.01 12.88 3.45
N SER A 17 8.39 11.78 3.05
CA SER A 17 7.09 11.82 2.35
C SER A 17 5.89 11.51 3.23
N ILE A 18 5.99 10.57 4.19
CA ILE A 18 4.82 10.14 4.96
C ILE A 18 5.03 10.01 6.46
N PHE A 19 6.26 9.89 6.94
CA PHE A 19 6.53 9.66 8.37
C PHE A 19 6.01 10.78 9.27
N HIS A 20 5.93 12.01 8.76
CA HIS A 20 5.51 13.19 9.52
C HIS A 20 4.01 13.25 9.83
N HIS A 21 3.18 12.35 9.28
CA HIS A 21 1.76 12.30 9.61
C HIS A 21 1.51 11.37 10.81
N ASN A 22 0.78 11.88 11.81
CA ASN A 22 0.52 11.19 13.08
C ASN A 22 -0.10 9.80 12.90
N ASP A 23 -0.95 9.62 11.87
CA ASP A 23 -1.68 8.39 11.67
C ASP A 23 -0.95 7.36 10.78
N THR A 24 0.16 7.73 10.14
CA THR A 24 0.89 6.87 9.19
C THR A 24 1.22 5.52 9.81
N LEU A 25 1.81 5.52 11.01
CA LEU A 25 2.25 4.30 11.67
C LEU A 25 1.06 3.46 12.15
N ILE A 26 -0.03 4.11 12.56
CA ILE A 26 -1.26 3.42 13.00
C ILE A 26 -1.90 2.72 11.82
N VAL A 27 -2.12 3.44 10.71
CA VAL A 27 -2.70 2.89 9.48
C VAL A 27 -1.81 1.78 8.91
N LEU A 28 -0.49 1.95 8.89
CA LEU A 28 0.43 0.90 8.45
C LEU A 28 0.33 -0.37 9.30
N ARG A 29 0.20 -0.23 10.63
CA ARG A 29 0.02 -1.37 11.52
C ARG A 29 -1.30 -2.09 11.25
N LEU A 30 -2.39 -1.35 11.06
CA LEU A 30 -3.70 -1.93 10.73
C LEU A 30 -3.70 -2.63 9.37
N LEU A 31 -3.09 -2.03 8.34
CA LEU A 31 -2.96 -2.65 7.03
C LEU A 31 -2.09 -3.92 7.07
N ARG A 32 -1.04 -3.92 7.90
CA ARG A 32 -0.18 -5.09 8.10
C ARG A 32 -0.92 -6.21 8.84
N ASP A 33 -1.71 -5.88 9.84
CA ASP A 33 -2.57 -6.86 10.53
C ASP A 33 -3.63 -7.44 9.59
N LEU A 34 -4.29 -6.59 8.79
CA LEU A 34 -5.21 -7.02 7.74
C LEU A 34 -4.52 -7.95 6.74
N GLN A 35 -3.29 -7.63 6.35
CA GLN A 35 -2.50 -8.48 5.46
C GLN A 35 -2.29 -9.89 6.04
N TYR A 36 -1.93 -10.00 7.32
CA TYR A 36 -1.73 -11.29 7.97
C TYR A 36 -3.01 -12.11 8.04
N LYS A 37 -4.15 -11.46 8.21
CA LYS A 37 -5.47 -12.11 8.33
C LYS A 37 -6.07 -12.51 6.98
N GLN A 38 -5.58 -11.98 5.86
CA GLN A 38 -6.24 -12.09 4.56
C GLN A 38 -5.28 -12.64 3.51
N THR A 39 -5.48 -13.90 3.12
CA THR A 39 -4.66 -14.62 2.14
C THR A 39 -4.41 -13.83 0.84
N PRO A 40 -5.40 -13.13 0.25
CA PRO A 40 -5.18 -12.36 -0.98
C PRO A 40 -4.13 -11.24 -0.83
N LEU A 41 -3.99 -10.68 0.36
CA LEU A 41 -3.08 -9.57 0.64
C LEU A 41 -1.65 -10.02 0.95
N SER A 42 -1.42 -11.32 1.19
CA SER A 42 -0.10 -11.88 1.55
C SER A 42 1.02 -11.53 0.57
N CYS A 43 0.68 -11.28 -0.70
CA CYS A 43 1.62 -10.88 -1.74
C CYS A 43 2.11 -9.42 -1.66
N LEU A 44 1.47 -8.57 -0.85
CA LEU A 44 1.84 -7.17 -0.69
C LEU A 44 3.07 -7.06 0.21
N ASN A 45 4.22 -6.62 -0.29
CA ASN A 45 5.32 -6.32 0.62
C ASN A 45 5.02 -5.03 1.43
N ILE A 46 5.85 -4.76 2.44
CA ILE A 46 5.70 -3.57 3.29
C ILE A 46 5.72 -2.24 2.49
N TRP A 47 6.42 -2.22 1.35
CA TRP A 47 6.48 -1.06 0.46
C TRP A 47 5.15 -0.80 -0.24
N CYS A 48 4.43 -1.85 -0.66
CA CYS A 48 3.08 -1.71 -1.17
C CYS A 48 2.15 -1.04 -0.14
N LEU A 49 2.26 -1.43 1.13
CA LEU A 49 1.46 -0.83 2.21
C LEU A 49 1.82 0.65 2.43
N ILE A 50 3.11 0.98 2.41
CA ILE A 50 3.63 2.36 2.50
C ILE A 50 3.07 3.24 1.37
N LEU A 51 3.03 2.73 0.14
CA LEU A 51 2.49 3.48 -0.99
C LEU A 51 0.97 3.66 -0.91
N ILE A 52 0.23 2.67 -0.36
CA ILE A 52 -1.21 2.81 -0.09
C ILE A 52 -1.45 3.96 0.90
N VAL A 53 -0.70 4.03 1.99
CA VAL A 53 -0.85 5.10 2.99
C VAL A 53 -0.50 6.46 2.41
N HIS A 54 0.61 6.55 1.66
CA HIS A 54 0.98 7.79 0.97
C HIS A 54 -0.11 8.27 0.01
N LYS A 55 -0.70 7.37 -0.77
CA LYS A 55 -1.81 7.72 -1.67
C LYS A 55 -3.04 8.21 -0.90
N CYS A 56 -3.36 7.56 0.22
CA CYS A 56 -4.49 7.94 1.07
C CYS A 56 -4.33 9.34 1.66
N GLN A 57 -3.10 9.74 1.98
CA GLN A 57 -2.81 11.07 2.51
C GLN A 57 -2.92 12.16 1.45
N ASN A 58 -2.53 11.87 0.22
CA ASN A 58 -2.56 12.83 -0.89
C ASN A 58 -3.91 12.86 -1.64
N GLN A 59 -4.73 11.83 -1.49
CA GLN A 59 -6.06 11.73 -2.06
C GLN A 59 -7.01 11.23 -0.97
N PRO A 60 -7.63 12.14 -0.21
CA PRO A 60 -8.57 11.75 0.82
C PRO A 60 -9.75 11.02 0.16
N VAL A 61 -9.80 9.72 0.40
CA VAL A 61 -10.87 8.84 -0.04
C VAL A 61 -11.67 8.40 1.17
N ASN A 62 -12.96 8.12 0.97
CA ASN A 62 -13.83 7.62 2.04
C ASN A 62 -13.38 6.26 2.60
N SER A 63 -12.56 5.50 1.87
CA SER A 63 -11.98 4.24 2.35
C SER A 63 -10.62 4.00 1.72
N ILE A 64 -9.60 3.75 2.54
CA ILE A 64 -8.23 3.44 2.08
C ILE A 64 -8.17 2.23 1.13
N LEU A 65 -9.18 1.36 1.20
CA LEU A 65 -9.29 0.17 0.37
C LEU A 65 -9.65 0.50 -1.09
N THR A 66 -10.24 1.66 -1.37
CA THR A 66 -10.48 2.12 -2.76
C THR A 66 -9.18 2.45 -3.49
N LEU A 67 -8.10 2.69 -2.74
CA LEU A 67 -6.79 3.02 -3.28
C LEU A 67 -5.91 1.80 -3.54
N PHE A 68 -6.30 0.62 -3.07
CA PHE A 68 -5.56 -0.62 -3.35
C PHE A 68 -5.37 -0.81 -4.86
N PRO A 69 -6.43 -0.76 -5.71
CA PRO A 69 -6.27 -0.84 -7.16
C PRO A 69 -5.36 0.25 -7.76
N ALA A 70 -5.43 1.47 -7.22
CA ALA A 70 -4.69 2.63 -7.71
C ALA A 70 -3.19 2.57 -7.37
N VAL A 71 -2.81 1.90 -6.28
CA VAL A 71 -1.41 1.73 -5.88
C VAL A 71 -0.71 0.70 -6.78
N PHE A 72 -1.49 -0.19 -7.40
CA PHE A 72 -0.96 -1.24 -8.27
C PHE A 72 -0.50 -0.76 -9.64
N THR A 73 -0.91 0.45 -10.06
CA THR A 73 -0.39 1.15 -11.24
C THR A 73 0.72 2.14 -10.89
N TYR A 74 1.03 2.29 -9.61
CA TYR A 74 1.98 3.29 -9.14
C TYR A 74 3.41 2.76 -9.17
N MET A 75 4.20 3.31 -10.09
CA MET A 75 5.64 3.11 -10.11
C MET A 75 6.24 3.66 -8.81
N ASN A 76 7.14 2.91 -8.17
CA ASN A 76 7.69 3.32 -6.89
C ASN A 76 8.48 4.64 -7.02
N PRO A 77 8.09 5.70 -6.30
CA PRO A 77 8.74 7.00 -6.39
C PRO A 77 10.20 7.00 -5.87
N ALA A 78 10.61 6.00 -5.09
CA ALA A 78 11.97 5.90 -4.55
C ALA A 78 12.98 5.30 -5.55
N ASN A 79 12.55 4.46 -6.50
CA ASN A 79 13.49 3.76 -7.39
C ASN A 79 12.94 3.36 -8.76
N GLY A 80 11.69 3.71 -9.09
CA GLY A 80 11.06 3.41 -10.38
C GLY A 80 10.58 1.97 -10.55
N ALA A 81 10.62 1.12 -9.52
CA ALA A 81 10.26 -0.29 -9.64
C ALA A 81 8.75 -0.56 -9.53
N ASN A 82 8.30 -1.65 -10.15
CA ASN A 82 6.96 -2.22 -9.97
C ASN A 82 7.02 -3.38 -8.98
N TYR A 83 6.19 -3.37 -7.94
CA TYR A 83 6.24 -4.35 -6.85
C TYR A 83 5.24 -5.49 -6.93
N LEU A 84 4.31 -5.43 -7.88
CA LEU A 84 3.33 -6.49 -8.10
C LEU A 84 3.32 -6.92 -9.56
N THR A 85 3.25 -8.23 -9.76
CA THR A 85 2.99 -8.85 -11.06
C THR A 85 1.52 -8.69 -11.45
N ASN A 86 1.20 -8.84 -12.73
CA ASN A 86 -0.20 -8.85 -13.21
C ASN A 86 -1.09 -9.82 -12.43
N ASN A 87 -0.57 -11.01 -12.10
CA ASN A 87 -1.32 -12.04 -11.37
C ASN A 87 -1.62 -11.63 -9.93
N GLN A 88 -0.65 -11.03 -9.23
CA GLN A 88 -0.85 -10.51 -7.87
C GLN A 88 -1.86 -9.36 -7.86
N ARG A 89 -1.82 -8.47 -8.88
CA ARG A 89 -2.80 -7.39 -9.04
C ARG A 89 -4.22 -7.92 -9.22
N SER A 90 -4.40 -8.94 -10.05
CA SER A 90 -5.69 -9.59 -10.29
C SER A 90 -6.23 -10.32 -9.05
N ALA A 91 -5.37 -10.76 -8.14
CA ALA A 91 -5.80 -11.40 -6.89
C ALA A 91 -6.25 -10.39 -5.82
N VAL A 92 -5.57 -9.24 -5.71
CA VAL A 92 -5.85 -8.24 -4.67
C VAL A 92 -7.03 -7.32 -5.03
N THR A 93 -7.18 -7.00 -6.31
CA THR A 93 -8.21 -6.05 -6.79
C THR A 93 -9.64 -6.48 -6.42
N PRO A 94 -10.06 -7.74 -6.65
CA PRO A 94 -11.41 -8.19 -6.29
C PRO A 94 -11.65 -8.17 -4.78
N TYR A 95 -10.62 -8.51 -3.98
CA TYR A 95 -10.70 -8.44 -2.52
C TYR A 95 -10.94 -7.01 -2.06
N ALA A 96 -10.13 -6.06 -2.51
CA ALA A 96 -10.29 -4.65 -2.15
C ALA A 96 -11.68 -4.11 -2.53
N GLN A 97 -12.16 -4.44 -3.74
CA GLN A 97 -13.50 -4.04 -4.19
C GLN A 97 -14.61 -4.63 -3.32
N ASN A 98 -14.52 -5.90 -2.95
CA ASN A 98 -15.50 -6.56 -2.09
C ASN A 98 -15.48 -5.99 -0.67
N THR A 99 -14.31 -5.74 -0.09
CA THR A 99 -14.21 -5.18 1.26
C THR A 99 -14.71 -3.73 1.30
N VAL A 100 -14.46 -2.91 0.28
CA VAL A 100 -15.08 -1.57 0.16
C VAL A 100 -16.59 -1.69 0.11
N ARG A 101 -17.14 -2.61 -0.69
CA ARG A 101 -18.59 -2.84 -0.78
C ARG A 101 -19.19 -3.25 0.56
N LEU A 102 -18.54 -4.14 1.30
CA LEU A 102 -19.02 -4.58 2.62
C LEU A 102 -19.06 -3.43 3.63
N ILE A 103 -18.00 -2.62 3.69
CA ILE A 103 -17.92 -1.47 4.61
C ILE A 103 -18.93 -0.38 4.23
N ALA A 104 -19.16 -0.16 2.94
CA ALA A 104 -20.12 0.85 2.48
C ALA A 104 -21.60 0.45 2.69
N CYS A 105 -21.87 -0.80 3.06
CA CYS A 105 -23.20 -1.29 3.38
C CYS A 105 -23.54 -1.20 4.88
N GLU A 106 -22.57 -0.84 5.74
CA GLU A 106 -22.80 -0.46 7.15
C GLU A 106 -23.10 1.04 7.26
#